data_AF-A0A1W6C0P4-F1
#
_entry.id   AF-A0A1W6C0P4-F1
#
_cell.length_a   1.000
_cell.length_b   1.000
_cell.length_c   1.000
_cell.angle_alpha   90.00
_cell.angle_beta   90.00
_cell.angle_gamma   90.00
#
_symmetry.space_group_name_H-M   'P 1'
#
loop_
_entity.id
_entity.type
_entity.pdbx_description
1 polymer ?
#
loop_
_entity_poly.entity_id
_entity_poly.type
_entity_poly.pdbx_seq_one_letter_code
_entity_poly.pdbx_strand_id
1 'polypeptide(L)'
;MNVLKFSPLALAMLTVGMFASKPAYAICDGCVVGAVETANLSITLAVNATTAAVGAMATSVNTMLYQVGTAVTQGSSKVANTVETAARVDREFAATQEKNRRYEDARQRYYVSNAICSESASGGAIDVKAGVAAIKTTMRSGGGGKTENRKISQALTSPAPLSEIDSMRSASIHADYCDTDDYAAYGGASACPSVSTTMPGADKRLDSVMIGAGPNGKTADLTFSQEQTDAAQMYTQNSARRSIGSQLRKGEAESEAGSQYIGLMNQYNSILSAATDPQDQLVADSQPNPATKDLLVDTLKSSSAQAYYIKTASTQAKATGTMSAREFESFEVGRRYANTEYQADLQNMEGDNLLREQIRVQSQTNWLLLELRNDVQRGNVINGLNLASGARSEFEPILSQKYRAVSGHIGGSN
;
A
#
# COMPACT_ATOMS: atom_id res chain seq x y z
N MET A 1 30.72 -54.94 -43.20
CA MET A 1 30.39 -56.33 -43.59
C MET A 1 31.59 -56.94 -44.29
N ASN A 2 31.90 -58.17 -43.90
CA ASN A 2 32.77 -59.13 -44.58
C ASN A 2 34.27 -58.82 -44.61
N VAL A 3 35.20 -59.77 -44.48
CA VAL A 3 35.30 -61.16 -43.98
C VAL A 3 36.77 -61.51 -44.27
N LEU A 4 37.38 -62.30 -43.37
CA LEU A 4 38.61 -63.11 -43.50
C LEU A 4 39.35 -63.13 -44.85
N LYS A 5 40.70 -63.09 -44.80
CA LYS A 5 41.56 -64.12 -45.44
C LYS A 5 42.89 -64.27 -44.69
N PHE A 6 43.03 -65.37 -43.94
CA PHE A 6 44.34 -65.95 -43.62
C PHE A 6 44.76 -66.82 -44.82
N SER A 7 45.97 -66.63 -45.33
CA SER A 7 46.57 -67.49 -46.36
C SER A 7 47.49 -68.52 -45.70
N PRO A 8 47.35 -69.81 -46.03
CA PRO A 8 48.23 -70.90 -45.61
C PRO A 8 49.36 -71.13 -46.65
N LEU A 9 50.16 -72.17 -46.39
CA LEU A 9 51.23 -72.78 -47.19
C LEU A 9 52.65 -72.20 -47.07
N ALA A 10 53.46 -72.92 -46.30
CA ALA A 10 54.77 -73.35 -46.78
C ALA A 10 54.82 -74.88 -46.62
N LEU A 11 54.51 -75.59 -47.72
CA LEU A 11 54.64 -77.03 -47.84
C LEU A 11 55.90 -77.32 -48.66
N ALA A 12 56.73 -78.20 -48.11
CA ALA A 12 57.70 -79.08 -48.77
C ALA A 12 58.85 -78.45 -49.57
N MET A 13 60.07 -78.77 -49.17
CA MET A 13 60.96 -79.63 -49.98
C MET A 13 62.11 -80.14 -49.10
N LEU A 14 61.96 -81.37 -48.60
CA LEU A 14 63.08 -82.22 -48.19
C LEU A 14 63.12 -83.36 -49.22
N THR A 15 64.01 -83.24 -50.19
CA THR A 15 64.32 -84.25 -51.20
C THR A 15 65.83 -84.46 -51.23
N VAL A 16 66.23 -85.69 -51.62
CA VAL A 16 67.57 -86.30 -51.71
C VAL A 16 67.90 -87.20 -50.49
N GLY A 17 68.08 -88.52 -50.62
CA GLY A 17 68.18 -89.44 -51.78
C GLY A 17 67.67 -90.85 -51.43
N MET A 18 67.00 -91.58 -52.35
CA MET A 18 67.52 -92.57 -53.33
C MET A 18 68.29 -93.75 -52.68
N PHE A 19 68.14 -95.04 -52.99
CA PHE A 19 67.75 -95.79 -54.20
C PHE A 19 67.11 -97.17 -53.87
N ALA A 20 66.52 -97.79 -54.89
CA ALA A 20 65.88 -99.10 -54.89
C ALA A 20 66.83 -100.31 -54.80
N SER A 21 66.34 -101.40 -54.20
CA SER A 21 66.31 -102.81 -54.71
C SER A 21 66.48 -103.84 -53.58
N LYS A 22 65.65 -104.91 -53.63
CA LYS A 22 65.65 -106.08 -52.73
C LYS A 22 66.73 -107.10 -53.13
N PRO A 23 67.02 -108.17 -52.36
CA PRO A 23 67.14 -108.32 -50.90
C PRO A 23 68.48 -109.01 -50.48
N ALA A 24 68.63 -109.18 -49.15
CA ALA A 24 69.45 -110.17 -48.43
C ALA A 24 70.90 -109.80 -47.99
N TYR A 25 70.99 -109.49 -46.68
CA TYR A 25 72.06 -109.74 -45.69
C TYR A 25 73.53 -109.35 -45.99
N ALA A 26 74.00 -108.28 -45.32
CA ALA A 26 75.13 -108.26 -44.37
C ALA A 26 75.46 -106.79 -43.99
N ILE A 27 75.46 -106.48 -42.69
CA ILE A 27 75.66 -105.13 -42.12
C ILE A 27 77.15 -104.82 -42.06
N CYS A 28 77.59 -103.62 -42.49
CA CYS A 28 78.92 -103.09 -42.20
C CYS A 28 78.85 -101.80 -41.36
N ASP A 29 79.55 -101.80 -40.23
CA ASP A 29 79.51 -100.80 -39.15
C ASP A 29 79.86 -99.36 -39.58
N GLY A 30 80.67 -99.20 -40.63
CA GLY A 30 81.15 -97.88 -41.07
C GLY A 30 80.05 -96.95 -41.62
N CYS A 31 78.93 -97.50 -42.10
CA CYS A 31 77.84 -96.70 -42.68
C CYS A 31 76.91 -96.07 -41.64
N VAL A 32 76.84 -96.61 -40.42
CA VAL A 32 75.97 -96.09 -39.34
C VAL A 32 76.63 -94.89 -38.65
N VAL A 33 77.94 -94.93 -38.44
CA VAL A 33 78.69 -93.88 -37.72
C VAL A 33 78.67 -92.55 -38.48
N GLY A 34 78.88 -92.56 -39.79
CA GLY A 34 78.88 -91.33 -40.61
C GLY A 34 77.52 -90.62 -40.67
N ALA A 35 76.40 -91.36 -40.62
CA ALA A 35 75.06 -90.80 -40.63
C ALA A 35 74.67 -90.14 -39.29
N VAL A 36 75.16 -90.68 -38.17
CA VAL A 36 74.93 -90.12 -36.83
C VAL A 36 75.72 -88.81 -36.64
N GLU A 37 76.93 -88.72 -37.16
CA GLU A 37 77.78 -87.53 -37.02
C GLU A 37 77.24 -86.32 -37.82
N THR A 38 76.70 -86.55 -39.02
CA THR A 38 76.02 -85.50 -39.81
C THR A 38 74.69 -85.07 -39.18
N ALA A 39 73.96 -85.99 -38.54
CA ALA A 39 72.76 -85.65 -37.78
C ALA A 39 73.08 -84.78 -36.55
N ASN A 40 74.17 -85.06 -35.84
CA ASN A 40 74.55 -84.30 -34.65
C ASN A 40 74.93 -82.83 -34.94
N LEU A 41 75.61 -82.57 -36.06
CA LEU A 41 75.94 -81.21 -36.51
C LEU A 41 74.70 -80.38 -36.90
N SER A 42 73.74 -80.99 -37.58
CA SER A 42 72.50 -80.30 -37.99
C SER A 42 71.61 -79.97 -36.79
N ILE A 43 71.53 -80.85 -35.79
CA ILE A 43 70.83 -80.60 -34.54
C ILE A 43 71.49 -79.46 -33.74
N THR A 44 72.82 -79.45 -33.64
CA THR A 44 73.55 -78.41 -32.91
C THR A 44 73.35 -77.02 -33.51
N LEU A 45 73.36 -76.91 -34.83
CA LEU A 45 73.08 -75.64 -35.54
C LEU A 45 71.64 -75.18 -35.34
N ALA A 46 70.67 -76.09 -35.38
CA ALA A 46 69.26 -75.75 -35.15
C ALA A 46 69.00 -75.26 -33.71
N VAL A 47 69.63 -75.87 -32.70
CA VAL A 47 69.51 -75.46 -31.29
C VAL A 47 70.10 -74.07 -31.05
N ASN A 48 71.25 -73.77 -31.66
CA ASN A 48 71.88 -72.44 -31.55
C ASN A 48 71.03 -71.34 -32.22
N ALA A 49 70.45 -71.62 -33.40
CA ALA A 49 69.54 -70.69 -34.07
C ALA A 49 68.27 -70.43 -33.23
N THR A 50 67.72 -71.48 -32.61
CA THR A 50 66.55 -71.36 -31.73
C THR A 50 66.87 -70.52 -30.48
N THR A 51 68.05 -70.71 -29.89
CA THR A 51 68.50 -69.95 -28.70
C THR A 51 68.66 -68.46 -29.01
N ALA A 52 69.19 -68.12 -30.19
CA ALA A 52 69.31 -66.73 -30.64
C ALA A 52 67.94 -66.05 -30.85
N ALA A 53 66.97 -66.77 -31.42
CA ALA A 53 65.61 -66.26 -31.62
C ALA A 53 64.89 -66.00 -30.28
N VAL A 54 65.06 -66.88 -29.29
CA VAL A 54 64.48 -66.72 -27.95
C VAL A 54 65.10 -65.52 -27.21
N GLY A 55 66.42 -65.30 -27.35
CA GLY A 55 67.09 -64.13 -26.77
C GLY A 55 66.61 -62.80 -27.35
N ALA A 56 66.37 -62.74 -28.66
CA ALA A 56 65.80 -61.56 -29.32
C ALA A 56 64.36 -61.27 -28.85
N MET A 57 63.56 -62.32 -28.66
CA MET A 57 62.18 -62.19 -28.15
C MET A 57 62.15 -61.68 -26.69
N ALA A 58 63.04 -62.17 -25.83
CA ALA A 58 63.15 -61.69 -24.44
C ALA A 58 63.52 -60.20 -24.35
N THR A 59 64.35 -59.72 -25.27
CA THR A 59 64.75 -58.29 -25.34
C THR A 59 63.58 -57.40 -25.79
N SER A 60 62.81 -57.88 -26.77
CA SER A 60 61.60 -57.18 -27.26
C SER A 60 60.53 -57.04 -26.17
N VAL A 61 60.28 -58.12 -25.41
CA VAL A 61 59.30 -58.12 -24.30
C VAL A 61 59.70 -57.16 -23.19
N ASN A 62 60.98 -57.12 -22.79
CA ASN A 62 61.45 -56.18 -21.78
C ASN A 62 61.30 -54.70 -22.21
N THR A 63 61.55 -54.41 -23.48
CA THR A 63 61.40 -53.05 -24.03
C THR A 63 59.93 -52.62 -24.01
N MET A 64 59.02 -53.54 -24.34
CA MET A 64 57.58 -53.28 -24.30
C MET A 64 57.08 -53.02 -22.88
N LEU A 65 57.54 -53.81 -21.90
CA LEU A 65 57.18 -53.64 -20.49
C LEU A 65 57.63 -52.28 -19.93
N TYR A 66 58.82 -51.82 -20.33
CA TYR A 66 59.32 -50.50 -19.94
C TYR A 66 58.48 -49.35 -20.52
N GLN A 67 58.15 -49.43 -21.81
CA GLN A 67 57.32 -48.41 -22.48
C GLN A 67 55.90 -48.35 -21.89
N VAL A 68 55.29 -49.51 -21.61
CA VAL A 68 53.96 -49.58 -20.94
C VAL A 68 54.02 -48.98 -19.53
N GLY A 69 55.07 -49.27 -18.75
CA GLY A 69 55.26 -48.69 -17.42
C GLY A 69 55.26 -47.16 -17.44
N THR A 70 55.99 -46.55 -18.37
CA THR A 70 56.06 -45.07 -18.47
C THR A 70 54.77 -44.40 -18.91
N ALA A 71 53.99 -45.02 -19.80
CA ALA A 71 52.73 -44.46 -20.29
C ALA A 71 51.64 -44.47 -19.20
N VAL A 72 51.62 -45.50 -18.36
CA VAL A 72 50.66 -45.64 -17.24
C VAL A 72 50.87 -44.55 -16.18
N THR A 73 52.13 -44.24 -15.85
CA THR A 73 52.44 -43.20 -14.84
C THR A 73 52.07 -41.80 -15.33
N GLN A 74 52.29 -41.50 -16.62
CA GLN A 74 51.94 -40.21 -17.21
C GLN A 74 50.42 -40.04 -17.40
N GLY A 75 49.70 -41.11 -17.73
CA GLY A 75 48.24 -41.10 -17.80
C GLY A 75 47.57 -40.87 -16.44
N SER A 76 48.12 -41.47 -15.37
CA SER A 76 47.55 -41.39 -14.03
C SER A 76 47.65 -39.99 -13.41
N SER A 77 48.74 -39.26 -13.61
CA SER A 77 48.91 -37.90 -13.08
C SER A 77 48.01 -36.87 -13.77
N LYS A 78 47.78 -37.01 -15.09
CA LYS A 78 46.87 -36.14 -15.84
C LYS A 78 45.42 -36.34 -15.40
N VAL A 79 45.00 -37.60 -15.21
CA VAL A 79 43.65 -37.93 -14.71
C VAL A 79 43.42 -37.36 -13.32
N ALA A 80 44.37 -37.53 -12.39
CA ALA A 80 44.26 -36.99 -11.04
C ALA A 80 44.10 -35.46 -11.02
N ASN A 81 44.92 -34.72 -11.78
CA ASN A 81 44.83 -33.26 -11.87
C ASN A 81 43.49 -32.80 -12.51
N THR A 82 42.99 -33.50 -13.52
CA THR A 82 41.69 -33.18 -14.12
C THR A 82 40.52 -33.45 -13.16
N VAL A 83 40.60 -34.52 -12.36
CA VAL A 83 39.58 -34.86 -11.36
C VAL A 83 39.57 -33.84 -10.22
N GLU A 84 40.74 -33.43 -9.72
CA GLU A 84 40.85 -32.41 -8.67
C GLU A 84 40.34 -31.04 -9.14
N THR A 85 40.67 -30.66 -10.38
CA THR A 85 40.19 -29.41 -11.00
C THR A 85 38.68 -29.44 -11.19
N ALA A 86 38.12 -30.55 -11.70
CA ALA A 86 36.68 -30.72 -11.85
C ALA A 86 35.94 -30.64 -10.49
N ALA A 87 36.44 -31.34 -9.47
CA ALA A 87 35.88 -31.31 -8.12
C ALA A 87 35.96 -29.92 -7.44
N ARG A 88 36.94 -29.10 -7.84
CA ARG A 88 37.02 -27.69 -7.39
C ARG A 88 35.96 -26.82 -8.08
N VAL A 89 35.83 -26.94 -9.40
CA VAL A 89 34.84 -26.19 -10.19
C VAL A 89 33.42 -26.54 -9.76
N ASP A 90 33.13 -27.81 -9.48
CA ASP A 90 31.81 -28.24 -8.99
C ASP A 90 31.47 -27.64 -7.63
N ARG A 91 32.44 -27.56 -6.71
CA ARG A 91 32.25 -26.92 -5.40
C ARG A 91 32.04 -25.41 -5.53
N GLU A 92 32.80 -24.74 -6.39
CA GLU A 92 32.66 -23.31 -6.65
C GLU A 92 31.30 -22.99 -7.33
N PHE A 93 30.83 -23.85 -8.24
CA PHE A 93 29.52 -23.75 -8.86
C PHE A 93 28.38 -23.94 -7.85
N ALA A 94 28.45 -24.99 -7.02
CA ALA A 94 27.46 -25.24 -5.97
C ALA A 94 27.39 -24.11 -4.94
N ALA A 95 28.55 -23.58 -4.50
CA ALA A 95 28.61 -22.44 -3.58
C ALA A 95 28.03 -21.17 -4.20
N THR A 96 28.27 -20.92 -5.50
CA THR A 96 27.70 -19.77 -6.22
C THR A 96 26.20 -19.92 -6.39
N GLN A 97 25.71 -21.12 -6.69
CA GLN A 97 24.27 -21.40 -6.81
C GLN A 97 23.55 -21.22 -5.48
N GLU A 98 24.13 -21.70 -4.37
CA GLU A 98 23.59 -21.50 -3.02
C GLU A 98 23.60 -20.02 -2.61
N LYS A 99 24.67 -19.28 -2.96
CA LYS A 99 24.74 -17.83 -2.72
C LYS A 99 23.66 -17.09 -3.50
N ASN A 100 23.46 -17.41 -4.77
CA ASN A 100 22.39 -16.84 -5.59
C ASN A 100 21.00 -17.21 -5.04
N ARG A 101 20.80 -18.45 -4.60
CA ARG A 101 19.55 -18.88 -3.97
C ARG A 101 19.26 -18.12 -2.68
N ARG A 102 20.27 -17.86 -1.85
CA ARG A 102 20.14 -17.03 -0.64
C ARG A 102 19.88 -15.56 -0.96
N TYR A 103 20.47 -15.02 -2.02
CA TYR A 103 20.15 -13.66 -2.47
C TYR A 103 18.73 -13.55 -3.01
N GLU A 104 18.25 -14.53 -3.78
CA GLU A 104 16.87 -14.56 -4.25
C GLU A 104 15.88 -14.80 -3.11
N ASP A 105 16.18 -15.68 -2.15
CA ASP A 105 15.39 -15.87 -0.93
C ASP A 105 15.36 -14.59 -0.07
N ALA A 106 16.49 -13.89 0.08
CA ALA A 106 16.54 -12.60 0.75
C ALA A 106 15.76 -11.52 -0.03
N ARG A 107 15.89 -11.47 -1.36
CA ARG A 107 15.09 -10.56 -2.19
C ARG A 107 13.62 -10.88 -2.00
N GLN A 108 13.17 -12.12 -2.10
CA GLN A 108 11.76 -12.48 -1.89
C GLN A 108 11.26 -12.19 -0.47
N ARG A 109 12.09 -12.39 0.56
CA ARG A 109 11.70 -12.13 1.96
C ARG A 109 11.66 -10.66 2.36
N TYR A 110 12.52 -9.83 1.78
CA TYR A 110 12.64 -8.41 2.11
C TYR A 110 12.10 -7.47 1.02
N TYR A 111 11.68 -8.01 -0.12
CA TYR A 111 11.00 -7.25 -1.16
C TYR A 111 9.57 -6.98 -0.73
N VAL A 112 9.31 -5.74 -0.34
CA VAL A 112 7.94 -5.24 -0.22
C VAL A 112 7.52 -4.77 -1.61
N SER A 113 6.47 -5.37 -2.16
CA SER A 113 5.88 -4.94 -3.42
C SER A 113 5.68 -3.44 -3.41
N ASN A 114 6.02 -2.77 -4.52
CA ASN A 114 5.74 -1.35 -4.68
C ASN A 114 4.27 -1.07 -4.37
N ALA A 115 3.28 -1.90 -4.68
CA ALA A 115 1.88 -1.60 -4.37
C ALA A 115 1.55 -1.39 -2.87
N ILE A 116 2.37 -1.91 -1.94
CA ILE A 116 2.12 -1.87 -0.49
C ILE A 116 2.94 -0.76 0.19
N CYS A 117 4.08 -0.38 -0.39
CA CYS A 117 4.93 0.74 0.07
C CYS A 117 4.90 1.96 -0.85
N SER A 118 4.31 1.88 -2.05
CA SER A 118 4.20 2.98 -3.00
C SER A 118 3.12 3.92 -2.51
N GLU A 119 3.64 5.00 -1.95
CA GLU A 119 3.01 6.30 -1.84
C GLU A 119 1.83 6.32 -0.86
N SER A 120 2.25 6.28 0.41
CA SER A 120 1.49 6.94 1.45
C SER A 120 1.37 8.42 1.08
N ALA A 121 0.18 8.87 0.68
CA ALA A 121 -0.10 10.28 0.46
C ALA A 121 0.04 11.12 1.75
N SER A 122 0.29 10.45 2.89
CA SER A 122 0.65 11.07 4.17
C SER A 122 1.76 12.12 4.08
N GLY A 123 2.66 12.06 3.08
CA GLY A 123 3.66 13.10 2.86
C GLY A 123 3.07 14.50 2.64
N GLY A 124 1.87 14.59 2.07
CA GLY A 124 1.14 15.84 1.89
C GLY A 124 0.11 16.14 2.99
N ALA A 125 0.06 15.35 4.09
CA ALA A 125 -0.94 15.55 5.14
C ALA A 125 -0.82 16.92 5.83
N ILE A 126 0.40 17.46 5.94
CA ILE A 126 0.62 18.82 6.48
C ILE A 126 0.00 19.86 5.54
N ASP A 127 0.21 19.74 4.23
CA ASP A 127 -0.35 20.68 3.24
C ASP A 127 -1.88 20.61 3.20
N VAL A 128 -2.43 19.39 3.32
CA VAL A 128 -3.88 19.17 3.46
C VAL A 128 -4.42 19.88 4.72
N LYS A 129 -3.76 19.76 5.88
CA LYS A 129 -4.22 20.44 7.10
C LYS A 129 -3.99 21.96 7.07
N ALA A 130 -2.90 22.44 6.46
CA ALA A 130 -2.57 23.86 6.39
C ALA A 130 -3.66 24.67 5.65
N GLY A 131 -4.25 24.11 4.59
CA GLY A 131 -5.33 24.75 3.85
C GLY A 131 -6.63 24.95 4.66
N VAL A 132 -6.88 24.11 5.67
CA VAL A 132 -8.14 24.17 6.44
C VAL A 132 -8.24 25.42 7.29
N ALA A 133 -7.14 25.89 7.88
CA ALA A 133 -7.17 27.08 8.73
C ALA A 133 -7.68 28.31 7.96
N ALA A 134 -7.23 28.48 6.71
CA ALA A 134 -7.71 29.55 5.84
C ALA A 134 -9.21 29.39 5.55
N ILE A 135 -9.66 28.20 5.18
CA ILE A 135 -11.08 27.89 4.94
C ILE A 135 -11.93 28.25 6.17
N LYS A 136 -11.53 27.80 7.36
CA LYS A 136 -12.25 28.08 8.61
C LYS A 136 -12.39 29.57 8.88
N THR A 137 -11.36 30.37 8.61
CA THR A 137 -11.46 31.83 8.82
C THR A 137 -12.51 32.49 7.93
N THR A 138 -12.74 31.98 6.71
CA THR A 138 -13.80 32.49 5.82
C THR A 138 -15.22 32.17 6.31
N MET A 139 -15.37 31.15 7.16
CA MET A 139 -16.66 30.72 7.72
C MET A 139 -17.09 31.53 8.95
N ARG A 140 -16.22 32.39 9.47
CA ARG A 140 -16.57 33.32 10.55
C ARG A 140 -17.64 34.29 10.08
N SER A 141 -18.48 34.77 10.99
CA SER A 141 -19.48 35.79 10.66
C SER A 141 -18.80 37.02 10.06
N GLY A 142 -19.28 37.47 8.90
CA GLY A 142 -18.68 38.55 8.12
C GLY A 142 -17.43 38.18 7.28
N GLY A 143 -16.98 36.92 7.34
CA GLY A 143 -15.76 36.43 6.65
C GLY A 143 -15.89 36.20 5.14
N GLY A 144 -17.09 36.38 4.56
CA GLY A 144 -17.32 36.30 3.12
C GLY A 144 -17.16 34.90 2.51
N GLY A 145 -17.28 33.84 3.32
CA GLY A 145 -17.27 32.45 2.84
C GLY A 145 -18.28 32.23 1.72
N LYS A 146 -17.98 31.27 0.83
CA LYS A 146 -18.90 30.88 -0.24
C LYS A 146 -20.16 30.28 0.37
N THR A 147 -21.30 30.76 -0.10
CA THR A 147 -22.64 30.24 0.19
C THR A 147 -23.44 30.29 -1.10
N GLU A 148 -24.15 29.22 -1.42
CA GLU A 148 -25.01 29.17 -2.62
C GLU A 148 -26.39 29.75 -2.32
N ASN A 149 -26.91 29.50 -1.12
CA ASN A 149 -28.22 30.01 -0.73
C ASN A 149 -28.11 31.44 -0.18
N ARG A 150 -28.77 32.39 -0.85
CA ARG A 150 -28.79 33.81 -0.45
C ARG A 150 -29.38 34.05 0.94
N LYS A 151 -30.42 33.30 1.35
CA LYS A 151 -31.01 33.43 2.69
C LYS A 151 -29.99 33.01 3.77
N ILE A 152 -29.26 31.92 3.51
CA ILE A 152 -28.19 31.41 4.39
C ILE A 152 -27.03 32.40 4.45
N SER A 153 -26.58 32.90 3.29
CA SER A 153 -25.57 33.95 3.20
C SER A 153 -25.91 35.15 4.08
N GLN A 154 -27.16 35.63 4.00
CA GLN A 154 -27.65 36.72 4.83
C GLN A 154 -27.70 36.35 6.31
N ALA A 155 -28.12 35.15 6.66
CA ALA A 155 -28.16 34.69 8.06
C ALA A 155 -26.77 34.63 8.71
N LEU A 156 -25.74 34.23 7.94
CA LEU A 156 -24.38 34.06 8.44
C LEU A 156 -23.56 35.37 8.48
N THR A 157 -23.82 36.29 7.56
CA THR A 157 -23.03 37.52 7.38
C THR A 157 -23.68 38.76 7.98
N SER A 158 -24.99 38.77 8.18
CA SER A 158 -25.66 39.92 8.78
C SER A 158 -25.43 39.96 10.29
N PRO A 159 -25.37 41.16 10.89
CA PRO A 159 -25.43 41.29 12.34
C PRO A 159 -26.65 40.54 12.92
N ALA A 160 -26.49 40.01 14.13
CA ALA A 160 -27.58 39.31 14.83
C ALA A 160 -28.79 40.24 14.97
N PRO A 161 -29.94 39.92 14.36
CA PRO A 161 -31.15 40.73 14.48
C PRO A 161 -31.83 40.47 15.83
N LEU A 162 -32.98 41.10 16.07
CA LEU A 162 -33.86 40.77 17.20
C LEU A 162 -34.17 39.27 17.22
N SER A 163 -34.33 38.66 18.40
CA SER A 163 -34.62 37.23 18.60
C SER A 163 -35.83 36.75 17.79
N GLU A 164 -36.88 37.57 17.69
CA GLU A 164 -38.08 37.26 16.94
C GLU A 164 -37.79 37.21 15.43
N ILE A 165 -37.03 38.18 14.93
CA ILE A 165 -36.63 38.27 13.51
C ILE A 165 -35.68 37.12 13.16
N ASP A 166 -34.75 36.79 14.06
CA ASP A 166 -33.84 35.67 13.87
C ASP A 166 -34.60 34.33 13.80
N SER A 167 -35.59 34.14 14.67
CA SER A 167 -36.46 32.97 14.68
C SER A 167 -37.29 32.87 13.40
N MET A 168 -37.84 33.99 12.91
CA MET A 168 -38.57 34.02 11.64
C MET A 168 -37.66 33.72 10.44
N ARG A 169 -36.43 34.25 10.45
CA ARG A 169 -35.43 33.97 9.42
C ARG A 169 -35.03 32.49 9.41
N SER A 170 -34.80 31.91 10.59
CA SER A 170 -34.51 30.49 10.76
C SER A 170 -35.66 29.63 10.19
N ALA A 171 -36.91 29.93 10.52
CA ALA A 171 -38.08 29.25 9.95
C ALA A 171 -38.20 29.38 8.42
N SER A 172 -37.85 30.55 7.86
CA SER A 172 -37.87 30.78 6.40
C SER A 172 -36.78 30.00 5.66
N ILE A 173 -35.65 29.73 6.30
CA ILE A 173 -34.59 28.87 5.76
C ILE A 173 -34.96 27.40 5.95
N HIS A 174 -35.51 27.03 7.11
CA HIS A 174 -35.98 25.68 7.41
C HIS A 174 -37.02 25.18 6.41
N ALA A 175 -37.83 26.06 5.83
CA ALA A 175 -38.76 25.71 4.74
C ALA A 175 -38.10 24.98 3.56
N ASP A 176 -36.81 25.20 3.32
CA ASP A 176 -36.03 24.53 2.26
C ASP A 176 -35.53 23.12 2.70
N TYR A 177 -35.62 22.81 4.01
CA TYR A 177 -35.11 21.60 4.66
C TYR A 177 -36.18 20.84 5.45
N CYS A 178 -37.47 21.09 5.24
CA CYS A 178 -38.51 20.46 6.04
C CYS A 178 -38.42 18.92 5.98
N ASP A 179 -38.51 18.24 7.13
CA ASP A 179 -38.56 16.76 7.18
C ASP A 179 -39.99 16.22 7.32
N THR A 180 -40.11 14.89 7.39
CA THR A 180 -41.42 14.21 7.47
C THR A 180 -42.18 14.55 8.75
N ASP A 181 -41.46 14.79 9.86
CA ASP A 181 -42.09 15.07 11.15
C ASP A 181 -42.57 16.52 11.19
N ASP A 182 -41.77 17.44 10.65
CA ASP A 182 -42.15 18.84 10.46
C ASP A 182 -43.36 18.97 9.52
N TYR A 183 -43.38 18.20 8.42
CA TYR A 183 -44.50 18.23 7.47
C TYR A 183 -45.78 17.62 8.07
N ALA A 184 -45.66 16.60 8.93
CA ALA A 184 -46.81 16.08 9.65
C ALA A 184 -47.42 17.11 10.62
N ALA A 185 -46.60 17.99 11.21
CA ALA A 185 -47.06 19.01 12.14
C ALA A 185 -47.53 20.30 11.45
N TYR A 186 -46.82 20.76 10.41
CA TYR A 186 -46.96 22.10 9.81
C TYR A 186 -47.06 22.09 8.27
N GLY A 187 -47.27 20.92 7.67
CA GLY A 187 -47.27 20.75 6.21
C GLY A 187 -48.26 21.66 5.49
N GLY A 188 -47.79 22.27 4.40
CA GLY A 188 -48.58 23.23 3.60
C GLY A 188 -48.52 24.68 4.12
N ALA A 189 -47.92 24.92 5.28
CA ALA A 189 -47.58 26.27 5.73
C ALA A 189 -46.34 26.81 5.00
N SER A 190 -46.14 28.13 5.04
CA SER A 190 -44.93 28.76 4.47
C SER A 190 -43.63 28.31 5.15
N ALA A 191 -43.70 27.87 6.41
CA ALA A 191 -42.55 27.35 7.17
C ALA A 191 -42.21 25.89 6.81
N CYS A 192 -43.13 25.14 6.20
CA CYS A 192 -42.90 23.80 5.68
C CYS A 192 -43.85 23.51 4.50
N PRO A 193 -43.52 24.02 3.30
CA PRO A 193 -44.38 23.85 2.12
C PRO A 193 -44.39 22.41 1.61
N SER A 194 -43.25 21.72 1.69
CA SER A 194 -43.05 20.33 1.26
C SER A 194 -41.84 19.72 1.96
N VAL A 195 -41.84 18.40 2.14
CA VAL A 195 -40.65 17.67 2.61
C VAL A 195 -39.50 17.84 1.61
N SER A 196 -38.32 18.21 2.07
CA SER A 196 -37.09 18.20 1.29
C SER A 196 -36.72 16.76 0.93
N THR A 197 -36.63 16.47 -0.37
CA THR A 197 -36.27 15.12 -0.85
C THR A 197 -34.77 14.87 -0.81
N THR A 198 -33.97 15.93 -0.80
CA THR A 198 -32.51 15.86 -0.86
C THR A 198 -31.86 16.05 0.51
N MET A 199 -32.41 16.91 1.38
CA MET A 199 -31.79 17.28 2.65
C MET A 199 -32.82 17.49 3.79
N PRO A 200 -33.65 16.48 4.12
CA PRO A 200 -34.64 16.58 5.18
C PRO A 200 -34.00 16.83 6.56
N GLY A 201 -34.45 17.89 7.23
CA GLY A 201 -34.06 18.32 8.57
C GLY A 201 -32.62 18.84 8.66
N ALA A 202 -31.99 19.19 7.55
CA ALA A 202 -30.55 19.43 7.51
C ALA A 202 -30.07 20.63 8.34
N ASP A 203 -30.90 21.65 8.56
CA ASP A 203 -30.56 22.81 9.38
C ASP A 203 -30.80 22.61 10.88
N LYS A 204 -31.38 21.48 11.29
CA LYS A 204 -31.66 21.13 12.71
C LYS A 204 -30.97 19.84 13.19
N ARG A 205 -30.44 19.01 12.29
CA ARG A 205 -29.80 17.73 12.62
C ARG A 205 -28.27 17.84 12.68
N LEU A 206 -27.69 17.30 13.75
CA LEU A 206 -26.22 17.24 13.96
C LEU A 206 -25.50 16.51 12.80
N ASP A 207 -26.19 15.58 12.16
CA ASP A 207 -25.65 14.79 11.04
C ASP A 207 -25.15 15.67 9.90
N SER A 208 -25.71 16.87 9.70
CA SER A 208 -25.23 17.81 8.69
C SER A 208 -23.77 18.24 8.91
N VAL A 209 -23.34 18.36 10.17
CA VAL A 209 -21.93 18.68 10.52
C VAL A 209 -21.07 17.40 10.53
N MET A 210 -21.63 16.30 11.03
CA MET A 210 -20.84 15.08 11.26
C MET A 210 -20.62 14.25 10.00
N ILE A 211 -21.64 14.09 9.16
CA ILE A 211 -21.66 13.15 8.02
C ILE A 211 -22.22 13.78 6.72
N GLY A 212 -22.45 15.09 6.73
CA GLY A 212 -23.01 15.86 5.63
C GLY A 212 -24.54 15.70 5.53
N ALA A 213 -25.22 16.77 5.11
CA ALA A 213 -26.66 16.73 4.89
C ALA A 213 -27.04 15.77 3.74
N GLY A 214 -28.24 15.18 3.79
CA GLY A 214 -28.71 14.28 2.76
C GLY A 214 -30.01 13.54 3.12
N PRO A 215 -30.50 12.65 2.24
CA PRO A 215 -31.69 11.86 2.51
C PRO A 215 -31.48 10.88 3.67
N ASN A 216 -32.57 10.52 4.34
CA ASN A 216 -32.53 9.53 5.44
C ASN A 216 -31.90 8.21 4.97
N GLY A 217 -30.98 7.66 5.77
CA GLY A 217 -30.30 6.40 5.48
C GLY A 217 -29.13 6.49 4.50
N LYS A 218 -28.71 7.70 4.08
CA LYS A 218 -27.52 7.84 3.25
C LYS A 218 -26.24 7.41 3.98
N THR A 219 -25.22 7.03 3.22
CA THR A 219 -23.85 6.88 3.74
C THR A 219 -23.25 8.25 4.07
N ALA A 220 -22.26 8.28 4.96
CA ALA A 220 -21.57 9.52 5.29
C ALA A 220 -20.82 10.09 4.08
N ASP A 221 -20.97 11.39 3.83
CA ASP A 221 -20.10 12.15 2.94
C ASP A 221 -19.13 12.94 3.83
N LEU A 222 -17.82 12.80 3.63
CA LEU A 222 -16.84 13.54 4.41
C LEU A 222 -16.28 14.76 3.66
N THR A 223 -16.36 14.77 2.34
CA THR A 223 -16.21 15.96 1.49
C THR A 223 -17.59 16.49 1.14
N PHE A 224 -17.91 17.67 1.63
CA PHE A 224 -19.22 18.27 1.47
C PHE A 224 -19.34 18.97 0.11
N SER A 225 -20.52 18.88 -0.49
CA SER A 225 -20.94 19.86 -1.49
C SER A 225 -21.14 21.24 -0.84
N GLN A 226 -21.31 22.28 -1.64
CA GLN A 226 -21.56 23.62 -1.12
C GLN A 226 -22.93 23.69 -0.43
N GLU A 227 -23.95 23.00 -0.92
CA GLU A 227 -25.27 22.91 -0.28
C GLU A 227 -25.21 22.19 1.07
N GLN A 228 -24.39 21.12 1.17
CA GLN A 228 -24.14 20.43 2.43
C GLN A 228 -23.40 21.33 3.44
N THR A 229 -22.47 22.15 2.94
CA THR A 229 -21.74 23.15 3.73
C THR A 229 -22.68 24.22 4.28
N ASP A 230 -23.53 24.78 3.42
CA ASP A 230 -24.52 25.78 3.79
C ASP A 230 -25.48 25.23 4.87
N ALA A 231 -25.96 23.99 4.71
CA ALA A 231 -26.82 23.33 5.70
C ALA A 231 -26.10 23.10 7.04
N ALA A 232 -24.84 22.67 7.02
CA ALA A 232 -24.03 22.47 8.23
C ALA A 232 -23.74 23.78 8.98
N GLN A 233 -23.50 24.87 8.24
CA GLN A 233 -23.36 26.21 8.81
C GLN A 233 -24.69 26.69 9.42
N MET A 234 -25.82 26.40 8.77
CA MET A 234 -27.13 26.71 9.35
C MET A 234 -27.44 25.90 10.61
N TYR A 235 -27.05 24.63 10.66
CA TYR A 235 -27.11 23.86 11.92
C TYR A 235 -26.31 24.54 13.03
N THR A 236 -25.09 24.97 12.74
CA THR A 236 -24.22 25.67 13.72
C THR A 236 -24.87 26.99 14.17
N GLN A 237 -25.46 27.74 13.24
CA GLN A 237 -26.20 28.97 13.51
C GLN A 237 -27.39 28.72 14.44
N ASN A 238 -28.23 27.74 14.12
CA ASN A 238 -29.46 27.41 14.84
C ASN A 238 -29.19 26.76 16.22
N SER A 239 -28.12 25.99 16.37
CA SER A 239 -27.82 25.25 17.60
C SER A 239 -27.04 26.08 18.62
N ALA A 240 -26.02 26.82 18.17
CA ALA A 240 -25.09 27.52 19.04
C ALA A 240 -25.23 29.04 18.98
N ARG A 241 -25.30 29.64 17.78
CA ARG A 241 -25.24 31.11 17.57
C ARG A 241 -26.60 31.82 17.65
N ARG A 242 -27.47 31.39 18.56
CA ARG A 242 -28.79 32.00 18.76
C ARG A 242 -28.67 33.43 19.25
N SER A 243 -29.51 34.31 18.71
CA SER A 243 -29.61 35.70 19.16
C SER A 243 -30.28 35.78 20.54
N ILE A 244 -29.58 36.32 21.54
CA ILE A 244 -30.07 36.48 22.93
C ILE A 244 -30.26 37.95 23.35
N GLY A 245 -30.18 38.87 22.40
CA GLY A 245 -30.24 40.30 22.70
C GLY A 245 -30.45 41.14 21.45
N SER A 246 -31.12 42.27 21.64
CA SER A 246 -31.43 43.20 20.57
C SER A 246 -30.22 44.00 20.12
N GLN A 247 -30.08 44.19 18.80
CA GLN A 247 -29.07 45.08 18.28
C GLN A 247 -29.38 46.53 18.64
N LEU A 248 -28.38 47.25 19.16
CA LEU A 248 -28.49 48.68 19.42
C LEU A 248 -28.48 49.48 18.11
N ARG A 249 -29.30 50.53 18.06
CA ARG A 249 -29.20 51.59 17.04
C ARG A 249 -27.94 52.42 17.28
N LYS A 250 -27.46 53.10 16.24
CA LYS A 250 -26.24 53.92 16.32
C LYS A 250 -26.27 54.95 17.47
N GLY A 251 -27.39 55.64 17.67
CA GLY A 251 -27.54 56.60 18.77
C GLY A 251 -27.68 55.96 20.16
N GLU A 252 -28.13 54.70 20.24
CA GLU A 252 -28.23 53.95 21.49
C GLU A 252 -26.85 53.46 21.96
N ALA A 253 -25.98 53.11 21.01
CA ALA A 253 -24.62 52.66 21.25
C ALA A 253 -23.70 53.70 21.91
N GLU A 254 -23.95 54.99 21.66
CA GLU A 254 -23.13 56.10 22.17
C GLU A 254 -23.42 56.43 23.65
N SER A 255 -24.51 55.92 24.22
CA SER A 255 -24.81 56.08 25.64
C SER A 255 -23.88 55.21 26.52
N GLU A 256 -23.72 55.57 27.80
CA GLU A 256 -22.95 54.76 28.76
C GLU A 256 -23.54 53.34 28.89
N ALA A 257 -24.86 53.25 28.99
CA ALA A 257 -25.58 51.98 29.03
C ALA A 257 -25.39 51.17 27.72
N GLY A 258 -25.35 51.85 26.57
CA GLY A 258 -25.11 51.25 25.26
C GLY A 258 -23.70 50.70 25.12
N SER A 259 -22.70 51.44 25.60
CA SER A 259 -21.31 50.99 25.65
C SER A 259 -21.13 49.77 26.54
N GLN A 260 -21.77 49.73 27.72
CA GLN A 260 -21.77 48.56 28.59
C GLN A 260 -22.47 47.35 27.94
N TYR A 261 -23.59 47.57 27.25
CA TYR A 261 -24.30 46.52 26.51
C TYR A 261 -23.42 45.90 25.41
N ILE A 262 -22.73 46.74 24.63
CA ILE A 262 -21.79 46.27 23.60
C ILE A 262 -20.65 45.45 24.23
N GLY A 263 -20.11 45.90 25.36
CA GLY A 263 -19.08 45.17 26.10
C GLY A 263 -19.55 43.77 26.51
N LEU A 264 -20.76 43.64 27.06
CA LEU A 264 -21.35 42.35 27.43
C LEU A 264 -21.61 41.47 26.21
N MET A 265 -22.11 42.04 25.12
CA MET A 265 -22.33 41.30 23.86
C MET A 265 -21.02 40.76 23.29
N ASN A 266 -19.92 41.53 23.39
CA ASN A 266 -18.59 41.07 22.97
C ASN A 266 -18.06 39.92 23.84
N GLN A 267 -18.30 39.96 25.15
CA GLN A 267 -17.95 38.86 26.06
C GLN A 267 -18.74 37.59 25.71
N TYR A 268 -20.05 37.70 25.53
CA TYR A 268 -20.90 36.60 25.07
C TYR A 268 -20.43 36.02 23.74
N ASN A 269 -20.18 36.86 22.73
CA ASN A 269 -19.73 36.42 21.41
C ASN A 269 -18.34 35.77 21.46
N SER A 270 -17.49 36.14 22.41
CA SER A 270 -16.19 35.49 22.63
C SER A 270 -16.34 34.06 23.13
N ILE A 271 -17.29 33.83 24.05
CA ILE A 271 -17.61 32.47 24.52
C ILE A 271 -18.27 31.66 23.41
N LEU A 272 -19.20 32.26 22.66
CA LEU A 272 -19.79 31.60 21.48
C LEU A 272 -18.74 31.22 20.44
N SER A 273 -17.73 32.07 20.19
CA SER A 273 -16.66 31.75 19.26
C SER A 273 -15.90 30.49 19.68
N ALA A 274 -15.66 30.29 20.98
CA ALA A 274 -15.06 29.06 21.49
C ALA A 274 -16.02 27.87 21.40
N ALA A 275 -17.31 28.10 21.68
CA ALA A 275 -18.35 27.09 21.65
C ALA A 275 -18.62 26.53 20.25
N THR A 276 -18.54 27.35 19.20
CA THR A 276 -18.75 26.90 17.82
C THR A 276 -17.49 26.39 17.14
N ASP A 277 -16.31 26.62 17.72
CA ASP A 277 -15.02 26.25 17.12
C ASP A 277 -14.95 24.79 16.65
N PRO A 278 -15.45 23.77 17.41
CA PRO A 278 -15.43 22.38 16.96
C PRO A 278 -16.33 22.13 15.74
N GLN A 279 -17.50 22.78 15.67
CA GLN A 279 -18.41 22.66 14.54
C GLN A 279 -17.84 23.35 13.30
N ASP A 280 -17.35 24.59 13.46
CA ASP A 280 -16.71 25.35 12.39
C ASP A 280 -15.48 24.61 11.84
N GLN A 281 -14.70 23.97 12.71
CA GLN A 281 -13.55 23.14 12.34
C GLN A 281 -13.99 21.92 11.53
N LEU A 282 -15.03 21.20 11.95
CA LEU A 282 -15.51 20.03 11.21
C LEU A 282 -16.04 20.39 9.83
N VAL A 283 -16.79 21.50 9.71
CA VAL A 283 -17.30 21.98 8.42
C VAL A 283 -16.15 22.41 7.51
N ALA A 284 -15.12 23.09 8.06
CA ALA A 284 -13.93 23.48 7.33
C ALA A 284 -13.09 22.27 6.89
N ASP A 285 -12.86 21.30 7.78
CA ASP A 285 -12.14 20.07 7.46
C ASP A 285 -12.90 19.20 6.44
N SER A 286 -14.20 19.43 6.25
CA SER A 286 -15.07 18.79 5.26
C SER A 286 -15.13 19.50 3.91
N GLN A 287 -14.48 20.64 3.72
CA GLN A 287 -14.44 21.31 2.41
C GLN A 287 -13.51 20.61 1.42
N PRO A 288 -13.83 20.58 0.12
CA PRO A 288 -12.92 20.11 -0.92
C PRO A 288 -11.55 20.79 -0.82
N ASN A 289 -10.48 20.00 -0.75
CA ASN A 289 -9.12 20.52 -0.58
C ASN A 289 -8.26 20.26 -1.83
N PRO A 290 -7.85 21.31 -2.56
CA PRO A 290 -7.01 21.17 -3.75
C PRO A 290 -5.68 20.42 -3.51
N ALA A 291 -5.12 20.48 -2.30
CA ALA A 291 -3.87 19.79 -1.96
C ALA A 291 -3.98 18.26 -2.06
N THR A 292 -5.20 17.71 -2.05
CA THR A 292 -5.43 16.26 -2.18
C THR A 292 -5.40 15.78 -3.62
N LYS A 293 -5.44 16.68 -4.62
CA LYS A 293 -5.61 16.29 -6.03
C LYS A 293 -4.47 15.41 -6.54
N ASP A 294 -3.24 15.90 -6.42
CA ASP A 294 -2.06 15.19 -6.92
C ASP A 294 -1.77 13.95 -6.07
N LEU A 295 -2.04 14.04 -4.77
CA LEU A 295 -1.97 12.92 -3.83
C LEU A 295 -2.89 11.76 -4.24
N LEU A 296 -4.12 12.08 -4.68
CA LEU A 296 -5.08 11.09 -5.16
C LEU A 296 -4.66 10.50 -6.51
N VAL A 297 -4.15 11.32 -7.44
CA VAL A 297 -3.66 10.82 -8.74
C VAL A 297 -2.60 9.74 -8.56
N ASP A 298 -1.68 9.95 -7.62
CA ASP A 298 -0.65 8.95 -7.35
C ASP A 298 -1.21 7.72 -6.61
N THR A 299 -1.96 7.95 -5.52
CA THR A 299 -2.51 6.87 -4.69
C THR A 299 -3.42 5.92 -5.48
N LEU A 300 -4.21 6.46 -6.41
CA LEU A 300 -5.19 5.70 -7.19
C LEU A 300 -4.57 4.89 -8.35
N LYS A 301 -3.25 4.92 -8.54
CA LYS A 301 -2.55 3.99 -9.44
C LYS A 301 -2.61 2.55 -8.94
N SER A 302 -2.74 2.35 -7.64
CA SER A 302 -2.97 1.03 -7.05
C SER A 302 -4.43 0.60 -7.26
N SER A 303 -4.64 -0.60 -7.83
CA SER A 303 -5.97 -1.14 -8.08
C SER A 303 -6.79 -1.29 -6.80
N SER A 304 -6.18 -1.77 -5.71
CA SER A 304 -6.87 -1.92 -4.43
C SER A 304 -7.25 -0.57 -3.82
N ALA A 305 -6.39 0.45 -3.97
CA ALA A 305 -6.73 1.81 -3.53
C ALA A 305 -7.86 2.43 -4.38
N GLN A 306 -7.84 2.21 -5.70
CA GLN A 306 -8.88 2.66 -6.61
C GLN A 306 -10.23 2.00 -6.31
N ALA A 307 -10.25 0.69 -6.07
CA ALA A 307 -11.45 -0.04 -5.68
C ALA A 307 -12.05 0.51 -4.38
N TYR A 308 -11.20 0.79 -3.38
CA TYR A 308 -11.64 1.40 -2.13
C TYR A 308 -12.19 2.81 -2.34
N TYR A 309 -11.52 3.65 -3.13
CA TYR A 309 -11.99 5.01 -3.47
C TYR A 309 -13.37 4.99 -4.13
N ILE A 310 -13.58 4.12 -5.12
CA ILE A 310 -14.88 3.98 -5.79
C ILE A 310 -15.96 3.59 -4.80
N LYS A 311 -15.64 2.72 -3.83
CA LYS A 311 -16.59 2.24 -2.83
C LYS A 311 -16.91 3.29 -1.76
N THR A 312 -15.92 4.03 -1.25
CA THR A 312 -16.08 4.82 -0.02
C THR A 312 -16.02 6.33 -0.21
N ALA A 313 -15.46 6.83 -1.31
CA ALA A 313 -15.36 8.26 -1.50
C ALA A 313 -16.75 8.90 -1.68
N SER A 314 -16.92 10.08 -1.11
CA SER A 314 -18.15 10.88 -1.22
C SER A 314 -18.43 11.25 -2.67
N THR A 315 -19.69 11.59 -2.93
CA THR A 315 -20.11 12.01 -4.28
C THR A 315 -19.31 13.22 -4.74
N GLN A 316 -19.09 14.19 -3.85
CA GLN A 316 -18.34 15.40 -4.17
C GLN A 316 -16.86 15.12 -4.45
N ALA A 317 -16.24 14.21 -3.69
CA ALA A 317 -14.85 13.85 -3.94
C ALA A 317 -14.67 13.20 -5.32
N LYS A 318 -15.58 12.28 -5.67
CA LYS A 318 -15.62 11.66 -7.01
C LYS A 318 -15.82 12.67 -8.12
N ALA A 319 -16.72 13.65 -7.93
CA ALA A 319 -17.04 14.66 -8.93
C ALA A 319 -15.88 15.64 -9.18
N THR A 320 -15.17 16.02 -8.11
CA THR A 320 -14.12 17.06 -8.18
C THR A 320 -12.71 16.50 -8.36
N GLY A 321 -12.50 15.21 -8.06
CA GLY A 321 -11.17 14.61 -7.95
C GLY A 321 -10.36 15.14 -6.76
N THR A 322 -11.04 15.69 -5.74
CA THR A 322 -10.42 16.21 -4.51
C THR A 322 -11.18 15.76 -3.29
N MET A 323 -10.46 15.36 -2.25
CA MET A 323 -11.04 15.05 -0.94
C MET A 323 -10.92 16.24 0.01
N SER A 324 -11.78 16.26 1.01
CA SER A 324 -11.60 17.08 2.20
C SER A 324 -10.50 16.52 3.10
N ALA A 325 -10.06 17.30 4.09
CA ALA A 325 -9.08 16.82 5.05
C ALA A 325 -9.59 15.62 5.86
N ARG A 326 -10.90 15.60 6.20
CA ARG A 326 -11.53 14.46 6.90
C ARG A 326 -11.60 13.23 6.03
N GLU A 327 -12.03 13.40 4.79
CA GLU A 327 -12.19 12.27 3.88
C GLU A 327 -10.85 11.67 3.51
N PHE A 328 -9.85 12.51 3.23
CA PHE A 328 -8.51 12.07 2.91
C PHE A 328 -7.89 11.25 4.05
N GLU A 329 -8.01 11.72 5.30
CA GLU A 329 -7.51 10.98 6.48
C GLU A 329 -8.26 9.66 6.68
N SER A 330 -9.59 9.65 6.50
CA SER A 330 -10.39 8.42 6.55
C SER A 330 -10.05 7.45 5.42
N PHE A 331 -9.76 7.97 4.22
CA PHE A 331 -9.39 7.20 3.05
C PHE A 331 -8.02 6.55 3.23
N GLU A 332 -7.00 7.31 3.66
CA GLU A 332 -5.64 6.79 3.86
C GLU A 332 -5.58 5.66 4.90
N VAL A 333 -6.32 5.80 6.00
CA VAL A 333 -6.38 4.76 7.05
C VAL A 333 -7.25 3.58 6.59
N GLY A 334 -8.42 3.87 6.00
CA GLY A 334 -9.38 2.86 5.58
C GLY A 334 -8.91 1.99 4.42
N ARG A 335 -8.20 2.56 3.44
CA ARG A 335 -7.72 1.84 2.26
C ARG A 335 -6.72 0.73 2.60
N ARG A 336 -6.16 0.74 3.81
CA ARG A 336 -5.26 -0.31 4.33
C ARG A 336 -5.99 -1.28 5.25
N TYR A 337 -6.76 -0.80 6.22
CA TYR A 337 -7.42 -1.68 7.19
C TYR A 337 -8.72 -2.29 6.65
N ALA A 338 -9.66 -1.45 6.20
CA ALA A 338 -11.02 -1.84 5.83
C ALA A 338 -11.17 -2.30 4.36
N ASN A 339 -10.08 -2.28 3.60
CA ASN A 339 -10.07 -2.63 2.19
C ASN A 339 -9.77 -4.11 1.97
N THR A 340 -10.77 -4.86 1.56
CA THR A 340 -10.64 -6.30 1.30
C THR A 340 -9.64 -6.61 0.18
N GLU A 341 -9.50 -5.75 -0.83
CA GLU A 341 -8.52 -5.97 -1.90
C GLU A 341 -7.10 -5.78 -1.39
N TYR A 342 -6.85 -4.74 -0.59
CA TYR A 342 -5.55 -4.56 0.05
C TYR A 342 -5.21 -5.73 0.98
N GLN A 343 -6.19 -6.27 1.72
CA GLN A 343 -5.97 -7.44 2.56
C GLN A 343 -5.62 -8.70 1.74
N ALA A 344 -6.22 -8.86 0.55
CA ALA A 344 -5.89 -9.94 -0.37
C ALA A 344 -4.48 -9.76 -0.97
N ASP A 345 -4.13 -8.54 -1.40
CA ASP A 345 -2.78 -8.19 -1.87
C ASP A 345 -1.74 -8.52 -0.80
N LEU A 346 -2.00 -8.12 0.45
CA LEU A 346 -1.14 -8.39 1.59
C LEU A 346 -1.00 -9.89 1.85
N GLN A 347 -2.09 -10.65 1.75
CA GLN A 347 -2.09 -12.10 1.96
C GLN A 347 -1.31 -12.86 0.88
N ASN A 348 -1.33 -12.36 -0.35
CA ASN A 348 -0.64 -12.94 -1.50
C ASN A 348 0.85 -12.56 -1.58
N MET A 349 1.34 -11.68 -0.71
CA MET A 349 2.77 -11.40 -0.64
C MET A 349 3.56 -12.63 -0.23
N GLU A 350 4.60 -12.95 -1.00
CA GLU A 350 5.66 -13.84 -0.56
C GLU A 350 6.48 -13.17 0.57
N GLY A 351 6.95 -13.93 1.56
CA GLY A 351 7.75 -13.40 2.67
C GLY A 351 7.20 -13.71 4.08
N ASP A 352 7.78 -13.05 5.09
CA ASP A 352 7.57 -13.33 6.51
C ASP A 352 6.11 -13.06 6.96
N ASN A 353 5.46 -14.10 7.51
CA ASN A 353 4.14 -14.00 8.12
C ASN A 353 4.10 -12.94 9.24
N LEU A 354 5.21 -12.77 9.97
CA LEU A 354 5.31 -11.82 11.07
C LEU A 354 5.19 -10.37 10.58
N LEU A 355 5.82 -10.03 9.45
CA LEU A 355 5.76 -8.68 8.88
C LEU A 355 4.34 -8.36 8.38
N ARG A 356 3.68 -9.31 7.73
CA ARG A 356 2.26 -9.14 7.32
C ARG A 356 1.36 -8.90 8.51
N GLU A 357 1.52 -9.70 9.56
CA GLU A 357 0.73 -9.53 10.78
C GLU A 357 1.03 -8.19 11.45
N GLN A 358 2.29 -7.75 11.47
CA GLN A 358 2.66 -6.42 11.95
C GLN A 358 1.96 -5.30 11.16
N ILE A 359 1.90 -5.39 9.82
CA ILE A 359 1.18 -4.41 8.97
C ILE A 359 -0.32 -4.41 9.28
N ARG A 360 -0.93 -5.58 9.50
CA ARG A 360 -2.34 -5.70 9.88
C ARG A 360 -2.63 -5.05 11.23
N VAL A 361 -1.85 -5.38 12.26
CA VAL A 361 -1.97 -4.80 13.60
C VAL A 361 -1.76 -3.28 13.57
N GLN A 362 -0.78 -2.79 12.81
CA GLN A 362 -0.55 -1.36 12.67
C GLN A 362 -1.72 -0.65 11.97
N SER A 363 -2.24 -1.24 10.88
CA SER A 363 -3.39 -0.69 10.15
C SER A 363 -4.65 -0.66 11.02
N GLN A 364 -4.89 -1.72 11.80
CA GLN A 364 -5.96 -1.78 12.80
C GLN A 364 -5.80 -0.70 13.86
N THR A 365 -4.59 -0.52 14.39
CA THR A 365 -4.30 0.50 15.39
C THR A 365 -4.62 1.89 14.84
N ASN A 366 -4.20 2.20 13.62
CA ASN A 366 -4.50 3.49 12.98
C ASN A 366 -6.00 3.69 12.76
N TRP A 367 -6.74 2.63 12.40
CA TRP A 367 -8.20 2.67 12.28
C TRP A 367 -8.88 2.99 13.61
N LEU A 368 -8.48 2.31 14.69
CA LEU A 368 -9.02 2.57 16.02
C LEU A 368 -8.68 3.99 16.53
N LEU A 369 -7.47 4.49 16.23
CA LEU A 369 -7.09 5.88 16.55
C LEU A 369 -7.91 6.91 15.77
N LEU A 370 -8.22 6.62 14.51
CA LEU A 370 -9.13 7.42 13.69
C LEU A 370 -10.54 7.46 14.28
N GLU A 371 -11.10 6.31 14.69
CA GLU A 371 -12.40 6.23 15.35
C GLU A 371 -12.42 7.00 16.68
N LEU A 372 -11.40 6.82 17.53
CA LEU A 372 -11.25 7.56 18.77
C LEU A 372 -11.20 9.07 18.54
N ARG A 373 -10.44 9.52 17.52
CA ARG A 373 -10.39 10.94 17.16
C ARG A 373 -11.78 11.46 16.76
N ASN A 374 -12.53 10.69 15.98
CA ASN A 374 -13.89 11.07 15.55
C ASN A 374 -14.85 11.14 16.75
N ASP A 375 -14.75 10.22 17.71
CA ASP A 375 -15.56 10.24 18.94
C ASP A 375 -15.22 11.45 19.83
N VAL A 376 -13.92 11.77 19.98
CA VAL A 376 -13.48 12.98 20.68
C VAL A 376 -13.99 14.24 19.99
N GLN A 377 -13.95 14.30 18.65
CA GLN A 377 -14.51 15.42 17.89
C GLN A 377 -16.01 15.57 18.12
N ARG A 378 -16.77 14.46 18.15
CA ARG A 378 -18.19 14.47 18.49
C ARG A 378 -18.44 14.98 19.91
N GLY A 379 -17.66 14.52 20.87
CA GLY A 379 -17.70 14.99 22.25
C GLY A 379 -17.42 16.50 22.36
N ASN A 380 -16.45 17.01 21.60
CA ASN A 380 -16.13 18.44 21.55
C ASN A 380 -17.29 19.28 20.99
N VAL A 381 -18.00 18.80 19.96
CA VAL A 381 -19.20 19.47 19.46
C VAL A 381 -20.27 19.56 20.54
N ILE A 382 -20.57 18.46 21.23
CA ILE A 382 -21.57 18.42 22.32
C ILE A 382 -21.15 19.37 23.46
N ASN A 383 -19.88 19.35 23.86
CA ASN A 383 -19.35 20.25 24.88
C ASN A 383 -19.43 21.72 24.45
N GLY A 384 -19.19 22.02 23.18
CA GLY A 384 -19.40 23.33 22.60
C GLY A 384 -20.86 23.78 22.71
N LEU A 385 -21.82 22.91 22.42
CA LEU A 385 -23.25 23.21 22.59
C LEU A 385 -23.62 23.46 24.06
N ASN A 386 -23.04 22.72 25.00
CA ASN A 386 -23.23 22.96 26.44
C ASN A 386 -22.64 24.32 26.86
N LEU A 387 -21.44 24.67 26.37
CA LEU A 387 -20.83 25.97 26.62
C LEU A 387 -21.68 27.12 26.07
N ALA A 388 -22.19 26.99 24.85
CA ALA A 388 -23.11 27.97 24.27
C ALA A 388 -24.38 28.11 25.12
N SER A 389 -24.94 27.00 25.60
CA SER A 389 -26.12 27.00 26.48
C SER A 389 -25.86 27.70 27.81
N GLY A 390 -24.70 27.44 28.43
CA GLY A 390 -24.26 28.12 29.66
C GLY A 390 -24.09 29.62 29.46
N ALA A 391 -23.42 30.03 28.37
CA ALA A 391 -23.24 31.43 28.02
C ALA A 391 -24.60 32.14 27.82
N ARG A 392 -25.56 31.50 27.14
CA ARG A 392 -26.91 32.07 26.98
C ARG A 392 -27.60 32.26 28.34
N SER A 393 -27.55 31.24 29.19
CA SER A 393 -28.16 31.27 30.53
C SER A 393 -27.60 32.39 31.41
N GLU A 394 -26.30 32.70 31.27
CA GLU A 394 -25.63 33.78 31.99
C GLU A 394 -25.95 35.17 31.41
N PHE A 395 -25.78 35.35 30.09
CA PHE A 395 -25.77 36.67 29.47
C PHE A 395 -27.17 37.18 29.07
N GLU A 396 -28.11 36.31 28.71
CA GLU A 396 -29.46 36.70 28.26
C GLU A 396 -30.21 37.60 29.26
N PRO A 397 -30.29 37.27 30.57
CA PRO A 397 -30.97 38.15 31.53
C PRO A 397 -30.25 39.49 31.72
N ILE A 398 -28.92 39.50 31.71
CA ILE A 398 -28.09 40.71 31.90
C ILE A 398 -28.25 41.65 30.70
N LEU A 399 -28.16 41.09 29.49
CA LEU A 399 -28.35 41.84 28.24
C LEU A 399 -29.78 42.39 28.16
N SER A 400 -30.79 41.59 28.48
CA SER A 400 -32.19 42.03 28.51
C SER A 400 -32.41 43.19 29.48
N GLN A 401 -31.81 43.15 30.67
CA GLN A 401 -31.89 44.23 31.65
C GLN A 401 -31.20 45.50 31.15
N LYS A 402 -29.98 45.38 30.62
CA LYS A 402 -29.20 46.52 30.11
C LYS A 402 -29.87 47.16 28.90
N TYR A 403 -30.46 46.38 28.00
CA TYR A 403 -31.17 46.90 26.83
C TYR A 403 -32.34 47.83 27.25
N ARG A 404 -33.13 47.45 28.26
CA ARG A 404 -34.21 48.32 28.77
C ARG A 404 -33.70 49.66 29.31
N ALA A 405 -32.52 49.66 29.94
CA ALA A 405 -31.90 50.89 30.46
C ALA A 405 -31.43 51.82 29.33
N VAL A 406 -30.98 51.25 28.20
CA VAL A 406 -30.64 51.99 26.98
C VAL A 406 -31.87 52.65 26.37
N SER A 407 -32.96 51.89 26.18
CA SER A 407 -34.20 52.40 25.61
C SER A 407 -34.89 53.45 26.50
N GLY A 408 -34.76 53.31 27.84
CA GLY A 408 -35.30 54.28 28.81
C GLY A 408 -34.60 55.64 28.78
N HIS A 409 -33.31 55.71 28.40
CA HIS A 409 -32.56 56.97 28.31
C HIS A 409 -33.02 57.88 27.15
N ILE A 410 -33.52 57.29 26.06
CA ILE A 410 -34.01 58.06 24.89
C ILE A 410 -35.39 58.67 25.16
N GLY A 411 -36.21 58.04 26.01
CA GLY A 411 -37.55 58.54 26.37
C GLY A 411 -37.57 59.67 27.41
N GLY A 412 -36.44 59.96 28.07
CA GLY A 412 -36.33 60.98 29.13
C GLY A 412 -35.70 62.31 28.70
N SER A 413 -35.39 62.46 27.40
CA SER A 413 -34.69 63.63 26.86
C SER A 413 -35.60 64.49 25.96
N ASN A 414 -36.78 64.89 26.49
CA ASN A 414 -37.63 65.93 25.89
C ASN A 414 -37.67 67.15 26.81
#